data_AF-A0A2H0YSV5-F1
#
_entry.id   AF-A0A2H0YSV5-F1
#
_cell.length_a   1.000
_cell.length_b   1.000
_cell.length_c   1.000
_cell.angle_alpha   90.00
_cell.angle_beta   90.00
_cell.angle_gamma   90.00
#
_symmetry.space_group_name_H-M   'P 1'
#
loop_
_entity.id
_entity.type
_entity.pdbx_description
1 polymer ?
#
loop_
_entity_poly.entity_id
_entity_poly.type
_entity_poly.pdbx_seq_one_letter_code
_entity_poly.pdbx_strand_id
1 'polypeptide(L)'
;MPRFLILHEVTPEHSQFFLEGIVMDSQKIPVILRSFKPKSGFPDSHIPFVELSAYQENLRAVIDRYLGMSIIGTIYIVTNGDPRSPLAELVVDGETPATRFAQSEYADTQRVQTIICREKWGANVGSATALTDGLRVILDSEMVPEHVLIASTTVDLSQEAIFKALHASETYHLQVVGFLRQNHWERYQWRLVQNTAALWRSSTFQRHGFFFGRVQRQRRQYR
;
A
#
# COMPACT_ATOMS: atom_id res chain seq x y z
N MET A 1 -16.01 -1.12 14.45
CA MET A 1 -14.59 -1.35 14.13
C MET A 1 -14.47 -1.35 12.62
N PRO A 2 -13.52 -0.63 12.00
CA PRO A 2 -13.41 -0.62 10.55
C PRO A 2 -13.19 -2.05 10.09
N ARG A 3 -13.95 -2.50 9.10
CA ARG A 3 -13.80 -3.90 8.64
C ARG A 3 -12.63 -4.06 7.66
N PHE A 4 -12.22 -2.98 6.97
CA PHE A 4 -11.22 -3.05 5.90
C PHE A 4 -10.20 -1.92 5.96
N LEU A 5 -8.99 -2.24 5.49
CA LEU A 5 -7.92 -1.34 5.07
C LEU A 5 -7.50 -1.73 3.66
N ILE A 6 -7.20 -0.75 2.80
CA ILE A 6 -6.73 -1.00 1.44
C ILE A 6 -5.29 -0.52 1.31
N LEU A 7 -4.39 -1.40 0.89
CA LEU A 7 -3.03 -1.04 0.50
C LEU A 7 -2.96 -1.03 -1.02
N HIS A 8 -2.58 0.07 -1.65
CA HIS A 8 -2.54 0.19 -3.10
C HIS A 8 -1.19 0.74 -3.57
N GLU A 9 -0.64 0.15 -4.62
CA GLU A 9 0.57 0.64 -5.27
C GLU A 9 0.22 1.63 -6.37
N VAL A 10 0.85 2.80 -6.35
CA VAL A 10 0.72 3.78 -7.43
C VAL A 10 1.86 3.55 -8.42
N THR A 11 1.56 2.92 -9.55
CA THR A 11 2.46 2.84 -10.71
C THR A 11 2.03 3.85 -11.79
N PRO A 12 2.96 4.35 -12.64
CA PRO A 12 2.62 5.23 -13.76
C PRO A 12 1.68 4.60 -14.79
N GLU A 13 1.62 3.27 -14.82
CA GLU A 13 0.77 2.49 -15.70
C GLU A 13 -0.48 2.04 -14.92
N HIS A 14 -1.64 2.43 -15.44
CA HIS A 14 -3.02 2.14 -15.04
C HIS A 14 -3.31 1.45 -13.69
N SER A 15 -4.24 2.04 -12.95
CA SER A 15 -5.14 1.29 -12.08
C SER A 15 -6.54 1.91 -12.20
N GLN A 16 -7.53 1.12 -12.58
CA GLN A 16 -8.93 1.42 -12.29
C GLN A 16 -9.31 0.52 -11.12
N PHE A 17 -9.74 1.12 -10.02
CA PHE A 17 -10.12 0.40 -8.81
C PHE A 17 -11.44 1.01 -8.34
N PHE A 18 -12.48 0.19 -8.30
CA PHE A 18 -13.84 0.62 -8.02
C PHE A 18 -14.29 0.08 -6.67
N LEU A 19 -14.52 0.99 -5.70
CA LEU A 19 -15.08 0.67 -4.39
C LEU A 19 -16.54 1.11 -4.23
N GLU A 20 -17.14 1.65 -5.30
CA GLU A 20 -18.52 2.12 -5.26
C GLU A 20 -19.44 0.96 -4.87
N GLY A 21 -20.24 1.15 -3.81
CA GLY A 21 -21.20 0.15 -3.34
C GLY A 21 -20.72 -0.79 -2.22
N ILE A 22 -19.48 -0.67 -1.71
CA ILE A 22 -19.13 -1.34 -0.44
C ILE A 22 -19.78 -0.57 0.71
N VAL A 23 -21.02 -0.93 1.05
CA VAL A 23 -21.71 -0.42 2.24
C VAL A 23 -21.20 -1.20 3.45
N MET A 24 -20.17 -0.66 4.09
CA MET A 24 -19.76 -1.07 5.43
C MET A 24 -20.43 -0.13 6.44
N ASP A 25 -20.53 -0.53 7.71
CA ASP A 25 -20.97 0.34 8.81
C ASP A 25 -20.36 1.75 8.68
N SER A 26 -20.99 2.77 9.29
CA SER A 26 -20.71 4.22 9.19
C SER A 26 -19.24 4.71 9.31
N GLN A 27 -18.28 3.80 9.52
CA GLN A 27 -16.86 4.04 9.62
C GLN A 27 -16.16 4.07 8.26
N LYS A 28 -15.34 5.09 8.07
CA LYS A 28 -14.56 5.29 6.84
C LYS A 28 -13.37 4.32 6.79
N ILE A 29 -13.06 3.84 5.59
CA ILE A 29 -11.97 2.89 5.29
C ILE A 29 -10.66 3.68 5.13
N PRO A 30 -9.59 3.37 5.91
CA PRO A 30 -8.29 3.92 5.63
C PRO A 30 -7.65 3.26 4.40
N VAL A 31 -6.83 4.02 3.68
CA VAL A 31 -6.08 3.57 2.50
C VAL A 31 -4.60 3.87 2.73
N ILE A 32 -3.72 2.94 2.37
CA ILE A 32 -2.27 3.18 2.29
C ILE A 32 -1.88 3.13 0.83
N LEU A 33 -1.31 4.21 0.33
CA LEU A 33 -0.71 4.29 -0.98
C LEU A 33 0.80 4.13 -0.85
N ARG A 34 1.40 3.28 -1.66
CA ARG A 34 2.85 3.29 -1.86
C ARG A 34 3.17 4.11 -3.11
N SER A 35 4.01 5.13 -2.96
CA SER A 35 4.36 6.01 -4.07
C SER A 35 5.79 6.55 -3.94
N PHE A 36 6.61 6.36 -4.98
CA PHE A 36 7.95 6.95 -5.09
C PHE A 36 8.35 7.05 -6.56
N LYS A 37 9.16 8.06 -6.92
CA LYS A 37 9.83 8.15 -8.22
C LYS A 37 11.35 7.99 -8.00
N PRO A 38 11.96 6.86 -8.38
CA PRO A 38 13.39 6.64 -8.16
C PRO A 38 14.25 7.80 -8.63
N LYS A 39 15.20 8.24 -7.81
CA LYS A 39 16.16 9.31 -8.12
C LYS A 39 15.54 10.69 -8.39
N SER A 40 14.27 10.91 -8.02
CA SER A 40 13.68 12.26 -8.01
C SER A 40 14.39 13.14 -6.97
N GLY A 41 14.58 14.42 -7.28
CA GLY A 41 15.12 15.42 -6.35
C GLY A 41 16.65 15.59 -6.30
N PHE A 42 17.46 14.81 -7.05
CA PHE A 42 18.90 15.06 -7.12
C PHE A 42 19.22 16.28 -8.02
N PRO A 43 20.23 17.12 -7.68
CA PRO A 43 20.67 18.23 -8.55
C PRO A 43 21.09 17.75 -9.95
N ASP A 44 21.68 16.55 -10.02
CA ASP A 44 22.13 15.89 -11.25
C ASP A 44 21.15 14.79 -11.73
N SER A 45 19.92 14.73 -11.19
CA SER A 45 18.97 13.75 -11.71
C SER A 45 18.64 14.12 -13.16
N HIS A 46 19.12 13.33 -14.11
CA HIS A 46 18.68 13.39 -15.52
C HIS A 46 17.20 13.00 -15.72
N ILE A 47 16.39 12.96 -14.65
CA ILE A 47 14.95 12.77 -14.76
C ILE A 47 14.40 14.08 -15.33
N PRO A 48 13.92 14.09 -16.57
CA PRO A 48 13.35 15.29 -17.16
C PRO A 48 12.21 15.79 -16.26
N PHE A 49 12.11 17.10 -16.05
CA PHE A 49 11.01 17.74 -15.29
C PHE A 49 9.62 17.20 -15.70
N VAL A 50 9.46 16.90 -17.00
CA VAL A 50 8.27 16.28 -17.60
C VAL A 50 7.88 14.95 -16.93
N GLU A 51 8.85 14.11 -16.58
CA GLU A 51 8.57 12.82 -15.92
C GLU A 51 8.14 12.98 -14.46
N LEU A 52 8.59 14.02 -13.77
CA LEU A 52 8.18 14.31 -12.40
C LEU A 52 6.74 14.84 -12.38
N SER A 53 6.39 15.75 -13.29
CA SER A 53 5.02 16.26 -13.45
C SER A 53 4.05 15.13 -13.81
N ALA A 54 4.39 14.26 -14.76
CA ALA A 54 3.54 13.12 -15.11
C ALA A 54 3.33 12.15 -13.93
N TYR A 55 4.37 11.93 -13.12
CA TYR A 55 4.25 11.14 -11.90
C TYR A 55 3.33 11.81 -10.86
N GLN A 56 3.47 13.12 -10.65
CA GLN A 56 2.63 13.89 -9.72
C GLN A 56 1.17 13.91 -10.17
N GLU A 57 0.88 14.07 -11.45
CA GLU A 57 -0.48 13.98 -11.99
C GLU A 57 -1.10 12.59 -11.78
N ASN A 58 -0.31 11.53 -11.96
CA ASN A 58 -0.77 10.16 -11.66
C ASN A 58 -1.07 9.98 -10.17
N LEU A 59 -0.21 10.51 -9.29
CA LEU A 59 -0.44 10.46 -7.84
C LEU A 59 -1.69 11.27 -7.45
N ARG A 60 -1.87 12.47 -8.02
CA ARG A 60 -3.08 13.30 -7.86
C ARG A 60 -4.34 12.52 -8.23
N ALA A 61 -4.36 11.96 -9.44
CA ALA A 61 -5.50 11.23 -9.97
C ALA A 61 -5.91 10.05 -9.07
N VAL A 62 -4.95 9.36 -8.45
CA VAL A 62 -5.25 8.27 -7.52
C VAL A 62 -5.79 8.81 -6.18
N ILE A 63 -5.17 9.85 -5.62
CA ILE A 63 -5.62 10.44 -4.35
C ILE A 63 -7.03 11.02 -4.52
N ASP A 64 -7.27 11.83 -5.54
CA ASP A 64 -8.56 12.47 -5.82
C ASP A 64 -9.66 11.44 -5.98
N ARG A 65 -9.37 10.35 -6.69
CA ARG A 65 -10.32 9.24 -6.84
C ARG A 65 -10.72 8.67 -5.49
N TYR A 66 -9.76 8.36 -4.61
CA TYR A 66 -10.08 7.84 -3.28
C TYR A 66 -10.78 8.89 -2.40
N LEU A 67 -10.39 10.17 -2.48
CA LEU A 67 -11.04 11.24 -1.71
C LEU A 67 -12.49 11.46 -2.12
N GLY A 68 -12.81 11.29 -3.41
CA GLY A 68 -14.16 11.34 -3.97
C GLY A 68 -15.05 10.17 -3.54
N MET A 69 -14.46 9.06 -3.08
CA MET A 69 -15.22 7.94 -2.54
C MET A 69 -15.68 8.27 -1.11
N SER A 70 -17.00 8.35 -0.94
CA SER A 70 -17.61 8.68 0.35
C SER A 70 -17.22 7.72 1.47
N ILE A 71 -16.86 6.47 1.16
CA ILE A 71 -16.49 5.47 2.17
C ILE A 71 -15.03 5.59 2.65
N ILE A 72 -14.17 6.34 1.96
CA ILE A 72 -12.75 6.45 2.31
C ILE A 72 -12.52 7.48 3.40
N GLY A 73 -11.64 7.18 4.35
CA GLY A 73 -11.31 8.03 5.48
C GLY A 73 -10.03 8.78 5.23
N THR A 74 -8.96 8.27 5.85
CA THR A 74 -7.58 8.78 5.73
C THR A 74 -6.81 7.98 4.68
N ILE A 75 -6.04 8.67 3.86
CA ILE A 75 -5.10 8.14 2.88
C ILE A 75 -3.69 8.39 3.42
N TYR A 76 -2.92 7.32 3.63
CA TYR A 76 -1.53 7.36 4.06
C TYR A 76 -0.62 7.09 2.87
N ILE A 77 0.23 8.02 2.50
CA ILE A 77 1.16 7.87 1.38
C ILE A 77 2.53 7.53 1.94
N VAL A 78 3.00 6.31 1.68
CA VAL A 78 4.32 5.83 2.08
C VAL A 78 5.32 6.07 0.95
N THR A 79 6.32 6.91 1.20
CA THR A 79 7.36 7.32 0.24
C THR A 79 8.71 6.70 0.59
N ASN A 80 9.61 6.63 -0.41
CA ASN A 80 10.93 6.02 -0.23
C ASN A 80 12.02 7.10 -0.03
N GLY A 81 12.48 7.26 1.21
CA GLY A 81 13.60 8.12 1.55
C GLY A 81 14.84 7.37 2.04
N ASP A 82 14.97 6.06 1.80
CA ASP A 82 16.11 5.25 2.27
C ASP A 82 17.36 5.51 1.42
N PRO A 83 18.38 6.24 1.90
CA PRO A 83 19.52 6.66 1.08
C PRO A 83 20.38 5.49 0.57
N ARG A 84 20.19 4.27 1.11
CA ARG A 84 20.88 3.05 0.66
C ARG A 84 20.17 2.39 -0.52
N SER A 85 18.92 2.76 -0.78
CA SER A 85 18.10 2.17 -1.83
C SER A 85 18.36 2.91 -3.15
N PRO A 86 18.66 2.20 -4.25
CA PRO A 86 18.77 2.82 -5.58
C PRO A 86 17.41 3.37 -6.09
N LEU A 87 16.32 3.05 -5.39
CA LEU A 87 14.95 3.46 -5.68
C LEU A 87 14.49 4.66 -4.85
N ALA A 88 15.35 5.20 -3.97
CA ALA A 88 14.95 6.30 -3.11
C ALA A 88 14.78 7.61 -3.87
N GLU A 89 13.87 8.42 -3.35
CA GLU A 89 13.78 9.84 -3.64
C GLU A 89 14.80 10.60 -2.79
N LEU A 90 15.32 11.72 -3.28
CA LEU A 90 16.15 12.58 -2.44
C LEU A 90 15.28 13.24 -1.37
N VAL A 91 15.69 13.09 -0.11
CA VAL A 91 15.08 13.83 1.00
C VAL A 91 15.73 15.21 1.10
N VAL A 92 14.94 16.27 0.97
CA VAL A 92 15.36 17.67 1.15
C VAL A 92 14.50 18.29 2.24
N ASP A 93 15.14 18.93 3.23
CA ASP A 93 14.46 19.51 4.40
C ASP A 93 13.54 18.54 5.16
N GLY A 94 13.90 17.26 5.14
CA GLY A 94 13.12 16.21 5.79
C GLY A 94 11.99 15.64 4.94
N GLU A 95 11.78 16.07 3.69
CA GLU A 95 10.68 15.63 2.82
C GLU A 95 11.18 14.95 1.54
N THR A 96 10.42 13.98 1.02
CA THR A 96 10.59 13.54 -0.37
C THR A 96 9.76 14.41 -1.32
N PRO A 97 10.04 14.43 -2.65
CA PRO A 97 9.21 15.15 -3.62
C PRO A 97 7.74 14.72 -3.59
N ALA A 98 7.45 13.42 -3.43
CA ALA A 98 6.08 12.95 -3.29
C ALA A 98 5.42 13.41 -1.99
N THR A 99 6.17 13.45 -0.88
CA THR A 99 5.69 14.00 0.40
C THR A 99 5.35 15.49 0.27
N ARG A 100 6.28 16.28 -0.28
CA ARG A 100 6.09 17.72 -0.47
C ARG A 100 4.89 18.02 -1.36
N PHE A 101 4.76 17.28 -2.47
CA PHE A 101 3.61 17.37 -3.36
C PHE A 101 2.29 17.07 -2.62
N ALA A 102 2.21 15.95 -1.91
CA ALA A 102 0.99 15.58 -1.21
C ALA A 102 0.62 16.59 -0.11
N GLN A 103 1.62 17.13 0.59
CA GLN A 103 1.41 18.16 1.61
C GLN A 103 0.98 19.50 1.00
N SER A 104 1.53 19.92 -0.14
CA SER A 104 1.15 21.19 -0.76
C SER A 104 -0.25 21.13 -1.38
N GLU A 105 -0.61 20.02 -2.02
CA GLU A 105 -1.88 19.89 -2.74
C GLU A 105 -3.06 19.54 -1.82
N TYR A 106 -2.81 18.83 -0.72
CA TYR A 106 -3.85 18.28 0.15
C TYR A 106 -3.79 18.76 1.60
N ALA A 107 -3.03 19.83 1.89
CA ALA A 107 -2.89 20.44 3.22
C ALA A 107 -4.23 20.62 3.95
N ASP A 108 -5.23 21.13 3.23
CA ASP A 108 -6.52 21.53 3.80
C ASP A 108 -7.43 20.35 4.15
N THR A 109 -7.12 19.15 3.63
CA THR A 109 -8.04 18.02 3.76
C THR A 109 -7.93 17.32 5.12
N GLN A 110 -6.76 17.38 5.78
CA GLN A 110 -6.35 16.51 6.90
C GLN A 110 -6.54 15.00 6.67
N ARG A 111 -7.04 14.59 5.49
CA ARG A 111 -7.34 13.22 5.09
C ARG A 111 -6.17 12.59 4.37
N VAL A 112 -5.17 13.35 3.96
CA VAL A 112 -3.94 12.85 3.34
C VAL A 112 -2.79 13.03 4.31
N GLN A 113 -2.14 11.92 4.67
CA GLN A 113 -0.98 11.88 5.54
C GLN A 113 0.18 11.21 4.82
N THR A 114 1.41 11.60 5.12
CA THR A 114 2.60 11.05 4.46
C THR A 114 3.50 10.36 5.49
N ILE A 115 4.13 9.26 5.08
CA ILE A 115 5.05 8.47 5.88
C ILE A 115 6.32 8.26 5.04
N ILE A 116 7.45 8.77 5.50
CA ILE A 116 8.72 8.61 4.78
C ILE A 116 9.44 7.38 5.34
N CYS A 117 9.58 6.33 4.53
CA CYS A 117 10.41 5.18 4.87
C CYS A 117 11.88 5.57 4.69
N ARG A 118 12.56 5.88 5.79
CA ARG A 118 13.99 6.29 5.81
C ARG A 118 14.95 5.12 5.91
N GLU A 119 14.47 3.95 6.27
CA GLU A 119 15.33 2.80 6.51
C GLU A 119 14.74 1.49 6.00
N LYS A 120 15.59 0.65 5.40
CA LYS A 120 15.32 -0.76 5.08
C LYS A 120 14.22 -0.91 4.03
N TRP A 121 14.19 -0.03 3.04
CA TRP A 121 13.29 -0.18 1.88
C TRP A 121 13.46 -1.56 1.21
N GLY A 122 14.71 -2.05 1.17
CA GLY A 122 15.07 -3.37 0.65
C GLY A 122 15.36 -3.38 -0.85
N ALA A 123 15.98 -4.47 -1.33
CA ALA A 123 16.39 -4.63 -2.74
C ALA A 123 15.24 -5.05 -3.66
N ASN A 124 14.26 -5.81 -3.14
CA ASN A 124 13.02 -6.08 -3.85
C ASN A 124 12.11 -4.88 -3.67
N VAL A 125 11.98 -4.06 -4.71
CA VAL A 125 11.06 -2.91 -4.87
C VAL A 125 10.11 -2.78 -3.68
N GLY A 126 10.57 -2.11 -2.62
CA GLY A 126 10.10 -2.17 -1.23
C GLY A 126 8.59 -2.25 -1.02
N SER A 127 8.01 -3.42 -1.28
CA SER A 127 6.59 -3.67 -1.13
C SER A 127 6.34 -4.01 0.32
N ALA A 128 7.03 -5.00 0.84
CA ALA A 128 6.84 -5.45 2.20
C ALA A 128 7.22 -4.40 3.28
N THR A 129 8.25 -3.55 3.09
CA THR A 129 8.65 -2.57 4.13
C THR A 129 7.71 -1.36 4.13
N ALA A 130 7.45 -0.76 2.96
CA ALA A 130 6.52 0.36 2.86
C ALA A 130 5.12 -0.03 3.34
N LEU A 131 4.66 -1.23 2.98
CA LEU A 131 3.40 -1.77 3.46
C LEU A 131 3.43 -2.04 4.97
N THR A 132 4.55 -2.50 5.52
CA THR A 132 4.72 -2.68 6.98
C THR A 132 4.62 -1.36 7.72
N ASP A 133 5.31 -0.31 7.26
CA ASP A 133 5.33 0.97 7.96
C ASP A 133 3.98 1.67 7.89
N GLY A 134 3.30 1.63 6.74
CA GLY A 134 1.92 2.08 6.65
C GLY A 134 1.00 1.26 7.57
N LEU A 135 1.09 -0.07 7.52
CA LEU A 135 0.24 -0.94 8.35
C LEU A 135 0.46 -0.69 9.84
N ARG A 136 1.68 -0.43 10.29
CA ARG A 136 1.97 -0.11 11.70
C ARG A 136 1.18 1.09 12.18
N VAL A 137 1.18 2.19 11.42
CA VAL A 137 0.43 3.40 11.78
C VAL A 137 -1.06 3.10 12.00
N ILE A 138 -1.63 2.18 11.22
CA ILE A 138 -3.04 1.83 11.32
C ILE A 138 -3.30 0.76 12.39
N LEU A 139 -2.47 -0.27 12.49
CA LEU A 139 -2.62 -1.35 13.47
C LEU A 139 -2.26 -0.91 14.90
N ASP A 140 -1.43 0.13 15.06
CA ASP A 140 -1.11 0.74 16.35
C ASP A 140 -2.13 1.83 16.72
N SER A 141 -3.11 2.12 15.85
CA SER A 141 -4.20 3.05 16.15
C SER A 141 -5.30 2.38 16.97
N GLU A 142 -6.17 3.18 17.59
CA GLU A 142 -7.36 2.68 18.32
C GLU A 142 -8.35 1.94 17.40
N MET A 143 -8.24 2.11 16.08
CA MET A 143 -9.13 1.52 15.09
C MET A 143 -8.40 0.50 14.22
N VAL A 144 -8.10 -0.65 14.80
CA VAL A 144 -7.52 -1.79 14.08
C VAL A 144 -8.59 -2.37 13.12
N PRO A 145 -8.33 -2.42 11.81
CA PRO A 145 -9.26 -3.03 10.87
C PRO A 145 -9.35 -4.54 11.10
N GLU A 146 -10.47 -5.18 10.78
CA GLU A 146 -10.57 -6.65 10.84
C GLU A 146 -9.76 -7.32 9.71
N HIS A 147 -9.81 -6.71 8.52
CA HIS A 147 -9.13 -7.20 7.33
C HIS A 147 -8.31 -6.11 6.64
N VAL A 148 -7.32 -6.57 5.87
CA VAL A 148 -6.41 -5.75 5.07
C VAL A 148 -6.43 -6.31 3.65
N LEU A 149 -6.95 -5.54 2.70
CA LEU A 149 -6.83 -5.79 1.29
C LEU A 149 -5.53 -5.19 0.78
N ILE A 150 -4.65 -6.02 0.23
CA ILE A 150 -3.45 -5.55 -0.46
C ILE A 150 -3.76 -5.59 -1.95
N ALA A 151 -4.17 -4.45 -2.49
CA ALA A 151 -4.45 -4.28 -3.90
C ALA A 151 -3.17 -4.33 -4.75
N SER A 152 -3.31 -4.84 -5.97
CA SER A 152 -2.26 -4.88 -6.99
C SER A 152 -2.83 -4.25 -8.25
N THR A 153 -2.06 -3.40 -8.92
CA THR A 153 -2.48 -2.82 -10.21
C THR A 153 -2.61 -3.88 -11.31
N THR A 154 -1.98 -5.03 -11.11
CA THR A 154 -2.00 -6.19 -12.04
C THR A 154 -3.25 -7.08 -11.89
N VAL A 155 -4.14 -6.77 -10.95
CA VAL A 155 -5.36 -7.57 -10.72
C VAL A 155 -6.53 -6.63 -10.68
N ASP A 156 -7.49 -6.88 -11.58
CA ASP A 156 -8.76 -6.19 -11.54
C ASP A 156 -9.55 -6.66 -10.31
N LEU A 157 -9.74 -5.74 -9.38
CA LEU A 157 -10.43 -5.98 -8.12
C LEU A 157 -11.79 -5.30 -8.18
N SER A 158 -12.77 -6.04 -8.68
CA SER A 158 -14.16 -5.59 -8.67
C SER A 158 -14.74 -5.66 -7.25
N GLN A 159 -15.75 -4.83 -6.99
CA GLN A 159 -16.56 -4.87 -5.77
C GLN A 159 -17.05 -6.29 -5.47
N GLU A 160 -17.59 -6.98 -6.48
CA GLU A 160 -18.07 -8.37 -6.37
C GLU A 160 -16.96 -9.32 -5.93
N ALA A 161 -15.75 -9.18 -6.49
CA ALA A 161 -14.61 -10.01 -6.11
C ALA A 161 -14.22 -9.78 -4.64
N ILE A 162 -14.23 -8.53 -4.17
CA ILE A 162 -13.93 -8.19 -2.77
C ILE A 162 -15.00 -8.80 -1.85
N PHE A 163 -16.28 -8.68 -2.16
CA PHE A 163 -17.36 -9.29 -1.38
C PHE A 163 -17.27 -10.82 -1.33
N LYS A 164 -16.95 -11.47 -2.46
CA LYS A 164 -16.73 -12.92 -2.51
C LYS A 164 -15.55 -13.34 -1.65
N ALA A 165 -14.43 -12.62 -1.74
CA ALA A 165 -13.25 -12.89 -0.92
C ALA A 165 -13.56 -12.74 0.57
N LEU A 166 -14.37 -11.73 0.90
CA LEU A 166 -14.84 -11.48 2.25
C LEU A 166 -15.71 -12.59 2.81
N HIS A 167 -16.75 -12.93 2.07
CA HIS A 167 -17.66 -14.01 2.41
C HIS A 167 -16.90 -15.32 2.57
N ALA A 168 -15.92 -15.61 1.70
CA ALA A 168 -15.06 -16.78 1.83
C ALA A 168 -14.19 -16.74 3.09
N SER A 169 -13.59 -15.59 3.43
CA SER A 169 -12.80 -15.43 4.66
C SER A 169 -13.64 -15.68 5.91
N GLU A 170 -14.88 -15.19 5.94
CA GLU A 170 -15.79 -15.34 7.07
C GLU A 170 -16.32 -16.77 7.18
N THR A 171 -16.90 -17.30 6.10
CA THR A 171 -17.54 -18.62 6.04
C THR A 171 -16.55 -19.75 6.32
N TYR A 172 -15.33 -19.66 5.80
CA TYR A 172 -14.31 -20.70 5.94
C TYR A 172 -13.20 -20.34 6.94
N HIS A 173 -13.37 -19.25 7.69
CA HIS A 173 -12.41 -18.75 8.69
C HIS A 173 -10.97 -18.60 8.15
N LEU A 174 -10.83 -18.22 6.88
CA LEU A 174 -9.54 -18.11 6.19
C LEU A 174 -8.79 -16.88 6.69
N GLN A 175 -7.49 -17.08 6.98
CA GLN A 175 -6.58 -15.99 7.36
C GLN A 175 -6.19 -15.13 6.16
N VAL A 176 -6.17 -15.74 4.97
CA VAL A 176 -5.79 -15.09 3.71
C VAL A 176 -6.68 -15.61 2.59
N VAL A 177 -7.16 -14.71 1.74
CA VAL A 177 -7.87 -15.02 0.50
C VAL A 177 -7.16 -14.32 -0.66
N GLY A 178 -6.52 -15.10 -1.51
CA GLY A 178 -5.83 -14.60 -2.71
C GLY A 178 -6.79 -14.39 -3.87
N PHE A 179 -6.54 -13.36 -4.67
CA PHE A 179 -7.24 -13.12 -5.93
C PHE A 179 -6.47 -13.75 -7.10
N LEU A 180 -7.19 -14.23 -8.10
CA LEU A 180 -6.59 -14.81 -9.31
C LEU A 180 -5.84 -13.72 -10.09
N ARG A 181 -4.60 -13.98 -10.47
CA ARG A 181 -3.82 -13.06 -11.30
C ARG A 181 -4.08 -13.32 -12.78
N GLN A 182 -4.26 -12.24 -13.54
CA GLN A 182 -4.36 -12.34 -15.00
C GLN A 182 -3.10 -13.01 -15.57
N ASN A 183 -3.26 -13.80 -16.63
CA ASN A 183 -2.16 -14.50 -17.34
C ASN A 183 -1.34 -15.50 -16.49
N HIS A 184 -1.92 -16.01 -15.40
CA HIS A 184 -1.33 -17.07 -14.59
C HIS A 184 -2.25 -18.28 -14.42
N TRP A 185 -3.26 -18.43 -15.28
CA TRP A 185 -4.28 -19.48 -15.21
C TRP A 185 -3.70 -20.88 -15.42
N GLU A 186 -2.55 -20.98 -16.09
CA GLU A 186 -1.81 -22.22 -16.34
C GLU A 186 -1.03 -22.73 -15.12
N ARG A 187 -0.95 -21.95 -14.04
CA ARG A 187 -0.23 -22.29 -12.82
C ARG A 187 -1.19 -22.54 -11.65
N TYR A 188 -0.83 -23.51 -10.82
CA TYR A 188 -1.50 -23.71 -9.53
C TYR A 188 -1.32 -22.48 -8.65
N GLN A 189 -2.41 -21.79 -8.33
CA GLN A 189 -2.38 -20.52 -7.61
C GLN A 189 -1.79 -20.65 -6.21
N TRP A 190 -2.00 -21.79 -5.54
CA TRP A 190 -1.41 -22.10 -4.24
C TRP A 190 0.12 -22.22 -4.25
N ARG A 191 0.76 -22.30 -5.44
CA ARG A 191 2.22 -22.28 -5.60
C ARG A 191 2.77 -20.87 -5.87
N LEU A 192 1.90 -19.90 -6.12
CA LEU A 192 2.31 -18.52 -6.35
C LEU A 192 2.33 -17.80 -5.00
N VAL A 193 3.48 -17.23 -4.65
CA VAL A 193 3.56 -16.38 -3.46
C VAL A 193 2.76 -15.09 -3.73
N GLN A 194 1.64 -14.92 -3.02
CA GLN A 194 0.74 -13.78 -3.19
C GLN A 194 0.78 -12.87 -1.95
N ASN A 195 1.75 -11.95 -1.94
CA ASN A 195 1.79 -10.87 -0.94
C ASN A 195 0.93 -9.67 -1.36
N THR A 196 0.57 -9.58 -2.64
CA THR A 196 -0.33 -8.57 -3.22
C THR A 196 -1.44 -9.26 -3.99
N ALA A 197 -2.54 -8.54 -4.22
CA ALA A 197 -3.81 -9.11 -4.66
C ALA A 197 -4.31 -10.19 -3.69
N ALA A 198 -4.41 -9.83 -2.42
CA ALA A 198 -4.87 -10.73 -1.37
C ALA A 198 -5.56 -9.95 -0.24
N LEU A 199 -6.60 -10.57 0.34
CA LEU A 199 -7.29 -10.12 1.54
C LEU A 199 -6.75 -10.89 2.75
N TRP A 200 -6.26 -10.17 3.74
CA TRP A 200 -5.66 -10.73 4.96
C TRP A 200 -6.50 -10.39 6.17
N ARG A 201 -6.62 -11.29 7.15
CA ARG A 201 -7.10 -10.93 8.48
C ARG A 201 -6.00 -10.18 9.23
N SER A 202 -6.33 -9.07 9.88
CA SER A 202 -5.36 -8.24 10.61
C SER A 202 -4.64 -8.99 11.73
N SER A 203 -5.34 -9.95 12.35
CA SER A 203 -4.76 -10.86 13.35
C SER A 203 -3.57 -11.67 12.82
N THR A 204 -3.48 -11.89 11.50
CA THR A 204 -2.33 -12.54 10.85
C THR A 204 -1.07 -11.72 11.04
N PHE A 205 -1.14 -10.40 10.83
CA PHE A 205 0.00 -9.50 11.01
C PHE A 205 0.38 -9.33 12.47
N GLN A 206 -0.61 -9.30 13.38
CA GLN A 206 -0.35 -9.22 14.82
C GLN A 206 0.35 -10.49 15.34
N ARG A 207 -0.05 -11.68 14.87
CA ARG A 207 0.49 -12.96 15.34
C ARG A 207 1.87 -13.28 14.76
N HIS A 208 2.05 -13.08 13.46
CA HIS A 208 3.27 -13.47 12.76
C HIS A 208 4.26 -12.34 12.59
N GLY A 209 3.88 -11.11 12.98
CA GLY A 209 4.54 -9.88 12.56
C GLY A 209 4.06 -9.45 11.17
N PHE A 210 4.44 -8.25 10.77
CA PHE A 210 4.21 -7.74 9.41
C PHE A 210 4.96 -8.60 8.37
N PHE A 211 5.00 -8.21 7.09
CA PHE A 211 5.63 -8.99 6.00
C PHE A 211 7.08 -9.45 6.27
N PHE A 212 7.75 -8.95 7.31
CA PHE A 212 9.09 -9.36 7.75
C PHE A 212 9.17 -9.89 9.20
N GLY A 213 8.06 -10.34 9.77
CA GLY A 213 8.01 -10.87 11.12
C GLY A 213 8.95 -12.07 11.36
N ARG A 214 10.03 -11.81 12.11
CA ARG A 214 11.03 -12.75 12.68
C ARG A 214 11.97 -13.49 11.71
N VAL A 215 12.70 -12.79 10.85
CA VAL A 215 13.99 -13.34 10.35
C VAL A 215 15.15 -13.13 11.36
N GLN A 216 14.90 -12.50 12.51
CA GLN A 216 15.96 -12.07 13.43
C GLN A 216 16.34 -13.01 14.60
N ARG A 217 15.89 -14.27 14.68
CA ARG A 217 16.29 -15.17 15.79
C ARG A 217 16.68 -16.62 15.43
N GLN A 218 17.27 -16.86 14.26
CA GLN A 218 17.91 -18.18 13.99
C GLN A 218 19.36 -18.13 13.49
N ARG A 219 20.04 -16.98 13.48
CA ARG A 219 21.48 -16.91 13.18
C ARG A 219 22.41 -17.12 14.38
N ARG A 220 21.93 -17.71 15.49
CA ARG A 220 22.73 -17.95 16.71
C ARG A 220 22.82 -19.40 17.18
N GLN A 221 22.55 -20.39 16.32
CA GLN A 221 22.75 -21.81 16.67
C GLN A 221 23.70 -22.59 15.74
N TYR A 222 24.37 -21.91 14.80
CA TYR A 222 25.46 -22.52 14.03
C TYR A 222 26.64 -21.55 13.96
N ARG A 223 27.31 -21.36 15.10
CA ARG A 223 28.73 -21.00 15.19
C ARG A 223 29.29 -21.62 16.46
#